data_AF-A0A2M6U852-F1
#
_entry.id   AF-A0A2M6U852-F1
#
_cell.length_a   1.000
_cell.length_b   1.000
_cell.length_c   1.000
_cell.angle_alpha   90.00
_cell.angle_beta   90.00
_cell.angle_gamma   90.00
#
_symmetry.space_group_name_H-M   'P 1'
#
loop_
_entity.id
_entity.type
_entity.pdbx_description
1 polymer ?
#
loop_
_entity_poly.entity_id
_entity_poly.type
_entity_poly.pdbx_seq_one_letter_code
_entity_poly.pdbx_strand_id
1 'polypeptide(L)'
;MFWTPEVLASVVPVTTAPAVAHKSASQPLLDFTVGQVCRATDGWHAVLHIGSVEHRIWSKQPLTAGAHYTARLPLDRDFEARAHAAARLWRAMNGRAPGPVFHRLPKQRRERLCAALRAAAAYFAGATYRSIAEALFGKKRMSDRVWKTHDLRSRTIRLVQSGLAFVRGGYRKLLRLERRDE
;
A
#
# COMPACT_ATOMS: atom_id res chain seq x y z
N MET A 1 -9.81 0.17 -1.29
CA MET A 1 -9.50 0.37 0.15
C MET A 1 -8.95 1.78 0.31
N PHE A 2 -9.45 2.52 1.29
CA PHE A 2 -9.07 3.91 1.55
C PHE A 2 -8.14 4.00 2.77
N TRP A 3 -7.20 4.94 2.73
CA TRP A 3 -6.22 5.19 3.78
C TRP A 3 -6.12 6.68 4.04
N THR A 4 -5.90 7.08 5.28
CA THR A 4 -5.65 8.47 5.61
C THR A 4 -4.21 8.87 5.23
N PRO A 5 -3.96 10.15 4.89
CA PRO A 5 -2.63 10.62 4.51
C PRO A 5 -1.59 10.52 5.65
N GLU A 6 -2.01 10.38 6.91
CA GLU A 6 -1.13 10.16 8.06
C GLU A 6 -0.58 8.73 8.12
N VAL A 7 -1.29 7.77 7.51
CA VAL A 7 -0.92 6.35 7.53
C VAL A 7 -0.18 5.95 6.26
N LEU A 8 -0.63 6.44 5.11
CA LEU A 8 -0.07 6.09 3.80
C LEU A 8 0.40 7.33 3.06
N ALA A 9 1.72 7.51 2.95
CA ALA A 9 2.33 8.68 2.33
C ALA A 9 2.00 8.84 0.82
N SER A 10 1.56 7.76 0.16
CA SER A 10 1.15 7.82 -1.25
C SER A 10 -0.26 8.37 -1.48
N VAL A 11 -1.02 8.64 -0.41
CA VAL A 11 -2.28 9.39 -0.49
C VAL A 11 -1.93 10.87 -0.62
N VAL A 12 -2.36 11.48 -1.72
CA VAL A 12 -2.08 12.88 -2.01
C VAL A 12 -3.18 13.75 -1.40
N PRO A 13 -2.89 14.52 -0.33
CA PRO A 13 -3.84 15.50 0.20
C PRO A 13 -4.00 16.66 -0.79
N VAL A 14 -5.24 16.96 -1.16
CA VAL A 14 -5.59 18.04 -2.07
C VAL A 14 -6.61 18.99 -1.44
N THR A 15 -6.65 20.21 -1.95
CA THR A 15 -7.71 21.19 -1.68
C THR A 15 -8.13 21.81 -3.00
N THR A 16 -9.37 22.26 -3.08
CA THR A 16 -9.84 23.02 -4.23
C THR A 16 -9.05 24.32 -4.35
N ALA A 17 -8.49 24.58 -5.53
CA ALA A 17 -7.80 25.83 -5.81
C ALA A 17 -8.84 26.96 -5.99
N PRO A 18 -8.65 28.14 -5.39
CA PRO A 18 -9.53 29.28 -5.67
C PRO A 18 -9.35 29.73 -7.13
N ALA A 19 -10.46 30.09 -7.78
CA ALA A 19 -10.53 30.43 -9.22
C ALA A 19 -9.58 31.57 -9.65
N VAL A 20 -9.10 32.39 -8.70
CA VAL A 20 -8.26 33.56 -8.96
C VAL A 20 -6.76 33.22 -9.04
N ALA A 21 -6.36 31.96 -8.78
CA ALA A 21 -4.95 31.67 -8.53
C ALA A 21 -4.03 31.70 -9.75
N HIS A 22 -4.43 31.35 -11.00
CA HIS A 22 -3.46 31.25 -12.09
C HIS A 22 -3.99 31.59 -13.49
N LYS A 23 -3.43 32.64 -14.09
CA LYS A 23 -3.45 32.93 -15.55
C LYS A 23 -2.47 32.08 -16.37
N SER A 24 -1.81 31.09 -15.76
CA SER A 24 -0.76 30.30 -16.43
C SER A 24 -1.04 28.80 -16.38
N ALA A 25 -1.00 28.21 -17.58
CA ALA A 25 -1.05 26.79 -17.95
C ALA A 25 -2.33 26.04 -17.56
N SER A 26 -2.87 25.31 -18.53
CA SER A 26 -3.99 24.37 -18.38
C SER A 26 -3.71 23.41 -17.22
N GLN A 27 -4.27 23.71 -16.05
CA GLN A 27 -4.19 22.80 -14.93
C GLN A 27 -5.06 21.60 -15.26
N PRO A 28 -4.52 20.37 -15.17
CA PRO A 28 -5.29 19.21 -15.51
C PRO A 28 -6.43 19.04 -14.51
N LEU A 29 -7.61 18.74 -15.04
CA LEU A 29 -8.81 18.51 -14.25
C LEU A 29 -8.84 17.07 -13.76
N LEU A 30 -9.31 16.86 -12.53
CA LEU A 30 -9.60 15.51 -12.05
C LEU A 30 -10.99 15.11 -12.48
N ASP A 31 -11.06 13.99 -13.21
CA ASP A 31 -12.30 13.27 -13.44
C ASP A 31 -12.41 12.12 -12.43
N PHE A 32 -13.44 12.18 -11.60
CA PHE A 32 -13.70 11.17 -10.57
C PHE A 32 -14.69 10.10 -11.05
N THR A 33 -15.21 10.19 -12.28
CA THR A 33 -16.15 9.19 -12.84
C THR A 33 -15.51 7.82 -13.04
N VAL A 34 -14.19 7.76 -13.16
CA VAL A 34 -13.39 6.53 -13.38
C VAL A 34 -12.84 5.95 -12.05
N GLY A 35 -13.28 6.48 -10.90
CA GLY A 35 -12.73 6.14 -9.59
C GLY A 35 -13.75 5.73 -8.54
N GLN A 36 -13.26 5.18 -7.43
CA GLN A 36 -14.06 4.97 -6.22
C GLN A 36 -13.91 6.18 -5.32
N VAL A 37 -15.03 6.81 -4.96
CA VAL A 37 -15.05 7.94 -4.00
C VAL A 37 -15.79 7.50 -2.75
N CYS A 38 -15.28 7.87 -1.59
CA CYS A 38 -15.87 7.57 -0.29
C CYS A 38 -15.79 8.78 0.62
N ARG A 39 -16.89 9.07 1.32
CA ARG A 39 -16.92 10.03 2.43
C ARG A 39 -16.69 9.28 3.73
N ALA A 40 -15.71 9.73 4.50
CA ALA A 40 -15.40 9.26 5.85
C ALA A 40 -15.46 10.43 6.85
N THR A 41 -15.20 10.16 8.12
CA THR A 41 -15.22 11.17 9.20
C THR A 41 -14.09 12.18 9.07
N ASP A 42 -12.96 11.79 8.48
CA ASP A 42 -11.78 12.63 8.27
C ASP A 42 -11.83 13.43 6.97
N GLY A 43 -12.69 13.06 6.02
CA GLY A 43 -12.85 13.78 4.76
C GLY A 43 -13.32 12.89 3.61
N TRP A 44 -13.04 13.36 2.41
CA TRP A 44 -13.34 12.70 1.15
C TRP A 44 -12.10 11.98 0.63
N HIS A 45 -12.26 10.71 0.33
CA HIS A 45 -11.22 9.87 -0.23
C HIS A 45 -11.59 9.49 -1.66
N ALA A 46 -10.61 9.48 -2.56
CA ALA A 46 -10.78 8.97 -3.90
C ALA A 46 -9.64 8.01 -4.27
N VAL A 47 -10.01 6.93 -4.94
CA VAL A 47 -9.10 5.99 -5.59
C VAL A 47 -9.36 6.09 -7.09
N LEU A 48 -8.42 6.68 -7.81
CA LEU A 48 -8.49 6.92 -9.24
C LEU A 48 -7.61 5.93 -9.99
N HIS A 49 -8.11 5.38 -11.09
CA HIS A 49 -7.32 4.57 -12.01
C HIS A 49 -7.01 5.42 -13.24
N ILE A 50 -5.80 6.00 -13.26
CA ILE A 50 -5.36 6.84 -14.37
C ILE A 50 -4.24 6.08 -15.10
N GLY A 51 -4.53 5.64 -16.32
CA GLY A 51 -3.67 4.69 -17.04
C GLY A 51 -3.62 3.33 -16.32
N SER A 52 -2.42 2.81 -16.05
CA SER A 52 -2.21 1.52 -15.39
C SER A 52 -1.95 1.63 -13.88
N VAL A 53 -2.08 2.82 -13.29
CA VAL A 53 -1.69 3.10 -11.91
C VAL A 53 -2.88 3.57 -11.10
N GLU A 54 -2.99 3.02 -9.90
CA GLU A 54 -3.92 3.49 -8.87
C GLU A 54 -3.32 4.71 -8.16
N HIS A 55 -4.08 5.81 -8.15
CA HIS A 55 -3.76 7.05 -7.45
C HIS A 55 -4.76 7.27 -6.32
N ARG A 56 -4.26 7.61 -5.13
CA ARG A 56 -5.10 7.88 -3.95
C ARG A 56 -5.05 9.35 -3.59
N ILE A 57 -6.22 9.93 -3.37
CA ILE A 57 -6.39 11.36 -3.08
C ILE A 57 -7.27 11.50 -1.85
N TRP A 58 -6.97 12.50 -1.04
CA TRP A 58 -7.78 12.88 0.12
C TRP A 58 -8.04 14.38 0.13
N SER A 59 -9.24 14.80 0.53
CA SER A 59 -9.61 16.22 0.66
C SER A 59 -10.55 16.40 1.85
N LYS A 60 -10.39 17.51 2.59
CA LYS A 60 -11.38 17.90 3.61
C LYS A 60 -12.71 18.34 2.99
N GLN A 61 -12.67 18.87 1.77
CA GLN A 61 -13.81 19.35 1.01
C GLN A 61 -14.31 18.27 0.03
N PRO A 62 -15.59 18.29 -0.37
CA PRO A 62 -16.09 17.41 -1.42
C PRO A 62 -15.24 17.46 -2.68
N LEU A 63 -15.02 16.27 -3.27
CA LEU A 63 -14.31 16.14 -4.54
C LEU A 63 -15.30 16.37 -5.69
N THR A 64 -15.19 17.53 -6.34
CA THR A 64 -15.96 17.92 -7.52
C THR A 64 -15.16 17.63 -8.80
N ALA A 65 -15.76 16.89 -9.73
CA ALA A 65 -15.18 16.65 -11.05
C ALA A 65 -15.05 17.97 -11.83
N GLY A 66 -13.96 18.12 -12.58
CA GLY A 66 -13.71 19.35 -13.34
C GLY A 66 -13.24 20.53 -12.50
N ALA A 67 -13.03 20.37 -11.19
CA ALA A 67 -12.41 21.39 -10.36
C ALA A 67 -10.88 21.35 -10.43
N HIS A 68 -10.26 22.50 -10.17
CA HIS A 68 -8.81 22.61 -10.00
C HIS A 68 -8.41 22.26 -8.56
N TYR A 69 -7.33 21.50 -8.43
CA TYR A 69 -6.83 21.03 -7.14
C TYR A 69 -5.36 21.38 -6.95
N THR A 70 -5.02 21.79 -5.74
CA THR A 70 -3.62 21.94 -5.29
C THR A 70 -3.28 20.86 -4.28
N ALA A 71 -2.12 20.23 -4.43
CA ALA A 71 -1.59 19.27 -3.46
C ALA A 71 -0.95 20.01 -2.28
N ARG A 72 -1.30 19.63 -1.04
CA ARG A 72 -0.75 20.21 0.20
C ARG A 72 0.17 19.22 0.91
N LEU A 73 1.46 19.30 0.66
CA LEU A 73 2.42 18.33 1.19
C LEU A 73 3.08 18.86 2.47
N PRO A 74 2.89 18.22 3.64
CA PRO A 74 3.64 18.58 4.83
C PRO A 74 5.13 18.26 4.67
N LEU A 75 6.00 19.14 5.18
CA LEU A 75 7.45 18.90 5.26
C LEU A 75 7.76 17.96 6.43
N ASP A 76 7.29 16.72 6.35
CA ASP A 76 7.51 15.68 7.34
C ASP A 76 8.55 14.64 6.85
N ARG A 77 8.84 13.63 7.67
CA ARG A 77 9.76 12.53 7.31
C ARG A 77 9.33 11.74 6.07
N ASP A 78 8.06 11.83 5.69
CA ASP A 78 7.46 11.12 4.57
C ASP A 78 7.36 12.04 3.32
N PHE A 79 7.92 13.25 3.38
CA PHE A 79 7.81 14.28 2.33
C PHE A 79 8.24 13.78 0.95
N GLU A 80 9.37 13.07 0.83
CA GLU A 80 9.83 12.55 -0.46
C GLU A 80 8.82 11.58 -1.08
N ALA A 81 8.26 10.68 -0.27
CA ALA A 81 7.25 9.73 -0.72
C ALA A 81 5.96 10.45 -1.16
N ARG A 82 5.55 11.49 -0.42
CA ARG A 82 4.39 12.33 -0.73
C ARG A 82 4.61 13.14 -2.02
N ALA A 83 5.77 13.77 -2.17
CA ALA A 83 6.16 14.52 -3.34
C ALA A 83 6.22 13.62 -4.58
N HIS A 84 6.76 12.41 -4.45
CA HIS A 84 6.75 11.42 -5.52
C HIS A 84 5.32 11.04 -5.91
N ALA A 85 4.45 10.75 -4.94
CA ALA A 85 3.04 10.41 -5.23
C ALA A 85 2.29 11.56 -5.93
N ALA A 86 2.50 12.80 -5.49
CA ALA A 86 1.93 13.99 -6.13
C ALA A 86 2.47 14.19 -7.56
N ALA A 87 3.77 14.02 -7.78
CA ALA A 87 4.37 14.11 -9.11
C ALA A 87 3.85 13.03 -10.05
N ARG A 88 3.66 11.79 -9.56
CA ARG A 88 3.04 10.70 -10.33
C ARG A 88 1.60 11.01 -10.71
N LEU A 89 0.82 11.54 -9.77
CA LEU A 89 -0.56 11.96 -10.02
C LEU A 89 -0.60 13.04 -11.10
N TRP A 90 0.20 14.11 -10.94
CA TRP A 90 0.26 15.19 -11.92
C TRP A 90 0.68 14.67 -13.31
N ARG A 91 1.69 13.79 -13.40
CA ARG A 91 2.08 13.17 -14.69
C ARG A 91 0.93 12.41 -15.33
N ALA A 92 0.26 11.55 -14.56
CA ALA A 92 -0.85 10.74 -15.05
C ALA A 92 -2.00 11.61 -15.55
N MET A 93 -2.34 12.67 -14.83
CA MET A 93 -3.37 13.63 -15.23
C MET A 93 -3.01 14.41 -16.51
N ASN A 94 -1.72 14.54 -16.84
CA ASN A 94 -1.24 15.15 -18.08
C ASN A 94 -1.02 14.11 -19.21
N GLY A 95 -1.55 12.90 -19.09
CA GLY A 95 -1.37 11.83 -20.07
C GLY A 95 0.07 11.30 -20.17
N ARG A 96 0.94 11.63 -19.20
CA ARG A 96 2.33 11.17 -19.15
C ARG A 96 2.43 9.88 -18.37
N ALA A 97 3.41 9.05 -18.72
CA ALA A 97 3.72 7.85 -17.95
C ALA A 97 3.98 8.22 -16.45
N PRO A 98 3.31 7.57 -15.48
CA PRO A 98 3.45 7.92 -14.07
C PRO A 98 4.89 7.76 -13.55
N GLY A 99 5.70 6.90 -14.17
CA GLY A 99 7.04 6.55 -13.71
C GLY A 99 7.04 5.46 -12.63
N PRO A 100 8.23 5.08 -12.14
CA PRO A 100 8.39 3.94 -11.25
C PRO A 100 7.70 4.14 -9.90
N VAL A 101 7.39 3.02 -9.24
CA VAL A 101 6.93 3.04 -7.84
C VAL A 101 8.02 3.60 -6.94
N PHE A 102 7.64 4.36 -5.90
CA PHE A 102 8.62 5.00 -4.99
C PHE A 102 9.54 3.96 -4.37
N HIS A 103 8.98 2.91 -3.75
CA HIS A 103 9.73 1.76 -3.28
C HIS A 103 9.06 0.47 -3.71
N ARG A 104 9.87 -0.53 -4.08
CA ARG A 104 9.42 -1.89 -4.37
C ARG A 104 9.98 -2.84 -3.33
N LEU A 105 9.11 -3.59 -2.67
CA LEU A 105 9.56 -4.66 -1.79
C LEU A 105 10.40 -5.68 -2.59
N PRO A 106 11.60 -6.05 -2.12
CA PRO A 106 12.38 -7.11 -2.75
C PRO A 106 11.56 -8.40 -2.89
N LYS A 107 11.74 -9.12 -4.00
CA LYS A 107 10.97 -10.33 -4.33
C LYS A 107 10.99 -11.35 -3.18
N GLN A 108 12.16 -11.63 -2.62
CA GLN A 108 12.35 -12.55 -1.51
C GLN A 108 11.61 -12.11 -0.23
N ARG A 109 11.63 -10.80 0.09
CA ARG A 109 10.90 -10.25 1.24
C ARG A 109 9.39 -10.40 1.05
N ARG A 110 8.90 -10.14 -0.16
CA ARG A 110 7.49 -10.33 -0.53
C ARG A 110 7.06 -11.79 -0.41
N GLU A 111 7.85 -12.72 -0.95
CA GLU A 111 7.57 -14.16 -0.86
C GLU A 111 7.53 -14.65 0.58
N ARG A 112 8.50 -14.22 1.42
CA ARG A 112 8.52 -14.56 2.84
C ARG A 112 7.29 -14.01 3.58
N LEU A 113 6.86 -12.79 3.26
CA LEU A 113 5.66 -12.21 3.84
C LEU A 113 4.39 -12.97 3.42
N CYS A 114 4.25 -13.30 2.13
CA CYS A 114 3.13 -14.10 1.64
C CYS A 114 3.08 -15.47 2.33
N ALA A 115 4.23 -16.13 2.51
CA ALA A 115 4.31 -17.39 3.24
C ALA A 115 3.89 -17.23 4.72
N ALA A 116 4.35 -16.17 5.39
CA ALA A 116 3.97 -15.88 6.78
C ALA A 116 2.46 -15.60 6.92
N LEU A 117 1.86 -14.85 5.99
CA LEU A 117 0.42 -14.57 5.97
C LEU A 117 -0.40 -15.85 5.75
N ARG A 118 0.00 -16.71 4.81
CA ARG A 118 -0.64 -18.02 4.60
C ARG A 118 -0.52 -18.91 5.84
N ALA A 119 0.65 -18.92 6.48
CA ALA A 119 0.88 -19.67 7.72
C ALA A 119 -0.04 -19.18 8.86
N ALA A 120 -0.16 -17.87 9.03
CA ALA A 120 -1.06 -17.27 10.03
C ALA A 120 -2.53 -17.56 9.73
N ALA A 121 -2.96 -17.46 8.47
CA ALA A 121 -4.33 -17.78 8.07
C ALA A 121 -4.68 -19.25 8.39
N ALA A 122 -3.79 -20.19 8.05
CA ALA A 122 -3.99 -21.60 8.37
C ALA A 122 -3.98 -21.86 9.89
N TYR A 123 -3.12 -21.16 10.64
CA TYR A 123 -3.10 -21.23 12.10
C TYR A 123 -4.41 -20.73 12.72
N PHE A 124 -4.97 -19.61 12.25
CA PHE A 124 -6.28 -19.12 12.69
C PHE A 124 -7.42 -20.08 12.32
N ALA A 125 -7.27 -20.86 11.25
CA ALA A 125 -8.22 -21.91 10.87
C ALA A 125 -8.06 -23.20 11.70
N GLY A 126 -7.19 -23.23 12.72
CA GLY A 126 -6.96 -24.39 13.59
C GLY A 126 -6.00 -25.44 13.02
N ALA A 127 -5.29 -25.17 11.92
CA ALA A 127 -4.36 -26.12 11.34
C ALA A 127 -3.15 -26.36 12.26
N THR A 128 -2.72 -27.62 12.35
CA THR A 128 -1.49 -27.96 13.09
C THR A 128 -0.25 -27.45 12.34
N TYR A 129 0.85 -27.17 13.05
CA TYR A 129 2.12 -26.77 12.42
C TYR A 129 2.60 -27.75 11.35
N ARG A 130 2.30 -29.06 11.49
CA ARG A 130 2.62 -30.07 10.49
C ARG A 130 1.82 -29.86 9.20
N SER A 131 0.50 -29.70 9.32
CA SER A 131 -0.38 -29.42 8.18
C SER A 131 0.01 -28.13 7.46
N ILE A 132 0.37 -27.08 8.22
CA ILE A 132 0.85 -25.81 7.67
C ILE A 132 2.15 -26.02 6.88
N ALA A 133 3.10 -26.77 7.42
CA ALA A 133 4.35 -27.07 6.73
C ALA A 133 4.11 -27.87 5.44
N GLU A 134 3.20 -28.85 5.46
CA GLU A 134 2.87 -29.68 4.29
C GLU A 134 2.28 -28.84 3.15
N ALA A 135 1.43 -27.87 3.49
CA ALA A 135 0.86 -26.94 2.52
C ALA A 135 1.89 -25.95 1.96
N LEU A 136 2.84 -25.48 2.78
CA LEU A 136 3.83 -24.47 2.36
C LEU A 136 5.04 -25.06 1.62
N PHE A 137 5.49 -26.25 1.99
CA PHE A 137 6.73 -26.86 1.47
C PHE A 137 6.49 -28.12 0.64
N GLY A 138 5.26 -28.64 0.64
CA GLY A 138 4.83 -29.82 -0.11
C GLY A 138 5.04 -31.13 0.66
N LYS A 139 4.04 -32.01 0.59
CA LYS A 139 4.04 -33.33 1.27
C LYS A 139 5.26 -34.21 0.93
N LYS A 140 5.77 -34.15 -0.31
CA LYS A 140 6.95 -34.93 -0.74
C LYS A 140 8.23 -34.59 0.03
N ARG A 141 8.34 -33.37 0.59
CA ARG A 141 9.47 -32.97 1.44
C ARG A 141 9.27 -33.35 2.91
N MET A 142 8.13 -33.93 3.27
CA MET A 142 7.73 -34.18 4.65
C MET A 142 7.58 -35.67 4.93
N SER A 143 8.69 -36.41 4.80
CA SER A 143 8.79 -37.72 5.45
C SER A 143 8.81 -37.54 6.97
N ASP A 144 8.35 -38.54 7.75
CA ASP A 144 8.37 -38.46 9.22
C ASP A 144 9.79 -38.22 9.78
N ARG A 145 10.84 -38.64 9.06
CA ARG A 145 12.24 -38.33 9.41
C ARG A 145 12.55 -36.84 9.27
N VAL A 146 12.05 -36.19 8.21
CA VAL A 146 12.32 -34.76 7.93
C VAL A 146 11.51 -33.82 8.83
N TRP A 147 10.29 -34.22 9.25
CA TRP A 147 9.54 -33.47 10.27
C TRP A 147 10.18 -33.56 11.67
N LYS A 148 10.83 -34.70 11.97
CA LYS A 148 11.64 -34.86 13.19
C LYS A 148 12.92 -34.00 13.15
N THR A 149 13.41 -33.65 11.96
CA THR A 149 14.51 -32.69 11.83
C THR A 149 14.04 -31.29 12.24
N HIS A 150 14.74 -30.69 13.21
CA HIS A 150 14.36 -29.45 13.89
C HIS A 150 14.17 -28.23 12.95
N ASP A 151 14.75 -28.24 11.75
CA ASP A 151 14.78 -27.07 10.84
C ASP A 151 13.40 -26.72 10.26
N LEU A 152 12.69 -27.65 9.61
CA LEU A 152 11.39 -27.34 8.98
C LEU A 152 10.32 -26.99 10.01
N ARG A 153 10.31 -27.69 11.15
CA ARG A 153 9.41 -27.37 12.26
C ARG A 153 9.69 -25.95 12.77
N SER A 154 10.94 -25.63 13.06
CA SER A 154 11.36 -24.29 13.52
C SER A 154 11.03 -23.20 12.50
N ARG A 155 11.30 -23.46 11.21
CA ARG A 155 10.98 -22.54 10.11
C ARG A 155 9.49 -22.26 10.02
N THR A 156 8.65 -23.29 10.17
CA THR A 156 7.18 -23.14 10.15
C THR A 156 6.68 -22.34 11.35
N ILE A 157 7.19 -22.64 12.55
CA ILE A 157 6.87 -21.88 13.76
C ILE A 157 7.22 -20.39 13.56
N ARG A 158 8.43 -20.09 13.06
CA ARG A 158 8.85 -18.72 12.78
C ARG A 158 7.97 -18.02 11.74
N LEU A 159 7.50 -18.73 10.70
CA LEU A 159 6.57 -18.17 9.72
C LEU A 159 5.22 -17.82 10.34
N VAL A 160 4.66 -18.72 11.16
CA VAL A 160 3.40 -18.46 11.90
C VAL A 160 3.58 -17.25 12.83
N GLN A 161 4.62 -17.23 13.65
CA GLN A 161 4.91 -16.10 14.56
C GLN A 161 5.08 -14.78 13.80
N SER A 162 5.82 -14.79 12.68
CA SER A 162 6.00 -13.61 11.83
C SER A 162 4.67 -13.13 11.26
N GLY A 163 3.81 -14.06 10.80
CA GLY A 163 2.50 -13.73 10.24
C GLY A 163 1.55 -13.17 11.29
N LEU A 164 1.52 -13.76 12.49
CA LEU A 164 0.73 -13.26 13.61
C LEU A 164 1.17 -11.85 14.03
N ALA A 165 2.49 -11.62 14.16
CA ALA A 165 3.03 -10.29 14.45
C ALA A 165 2.67 -9.27 13.36
N PHE A 166 2.66 -9.72 12.10
CA PHE A 166 2.28 -8.87 10.97
C PHE A 166 0.80 -8.46 10.99
N VAL A 167 -0.12 -9.41 11.25
CA VAL A 167 -1.57 -9.14 11.33
C VAL A 167 -1.91 -8.27 12.55
N ARG A 168 -1.19 -8.43 13.67
CA ARG A 168 -1.36 -7.63 14.91
C ARG A 168 -0.83 -6.19 14.83
N GLY A 169 -0.69 -5.64 13.63
CA GLY A 169 -0.28 -4.24 13.41
C GLY A 169 1.08 -4.07 12.74
N GLY A 170 1.87 -5.14 12.59
CA GLY A 170 3.15 -5.09 11.87
C GLY A 170 3.02 -4.66 10.41
N TYR A 171 1.86 -4.85 9.78
CA TYR A 171 1.57 -4.39 8.41
C TYR A 171 1.75 -2.88 8.20
N ARG A 172 1.63 -2.07 9.26
CA ARG A 172 1.79 -0.61 9.18
C ARG A 172 3.18 -0.19 8.71
N LYS A 173 4.19 -1.04 8.94
CA LYS A 173 5.57 -0.84 8.44
C LYS A 173 5.68 -0.94 6.91
N LEU A 174 4.67 -1.46 6.21
CA LEU A 174 4.62 -1.43 4.75
C LEU A 174 3.97 -0.16 4.19
N LEU A 175 3.17 0.52 5.02
CA LEU A 175 2.45 1.74 4.64
C LEU A 175 3.34 2.97 4.81
N ARG A 176 4.22 2.91 5.82
CA ARG A 176 5.34 3.83 5.97
C ARG A 176 6.41 3.37 5.00
N LEU A 177 6.66 4.19 3.99
CA LEU A 177 7.78 4.01 3.08
C LEU A 177 9.03 4.41 3.86
N GLU A 178 9.39 3.60 4.86
CA GLU A 178 10.64 3.77 5.59
C GLU A 178 11.75 3.72 4.55
N ARG A 179 12.37 4.89 4.36
CA ARG A 179 13.68 5.02 3.76
C ARG A 179 14.55 3.97 4.45
N ARG A 180 15.16 3.08 3.67
CA ARG A 180 16.25 2.29 4.20
C ARG A 180 17.35 3.30 4.47
N ASP A 181 17.49 3.73 5.72
CA ASP A 181 18.71 4.40 6.14
C ASP A 181 19.85 3.42 5.83
N GLU A 182 20.77 3.89 4.99
CA GLU A 182 22.04 3.23 4.71
C GLU A 182 22.91 3.19 5.97
#